data_AF-A0A2R6MA27-F1
#
_entry.id   AF-A0A2R6MA27-F1
#
_cell.length_a   1.000
_cell.length_b   1.000
_cell.length_c   1.000
_cell.angle_alpha   90.00
_cell.angle_beta   90.00
_cell.angle_gamma   90.00
#
_symmetry.space_group_name_H-M   'P 1'
#
loop_
_entity.id
_entity.type
_entity.pdbx_description
1 polymer ?
#
loop_
_entity_poly.entity_id
_entity_poly.type
_entity_poly.pdbx_seq_one_letter_code
_entity_poly.pdbx_strand_id
1 'polypeptide(L)'
;MTEDEVAFKLLKGEMEDVITRYDESAAIEETLANITVGGAEAKRLNDRMIGEVPTKHALGKLLEYDFIDGLEPTDLGRVVTTHFLAPGEAFKILDGIRKDKRPFQIVAELERHGEED
;
A
#
# COMPACT_ATOMS: atom_id res chain seq x y z
N MET A 1 -6.87 -28.18 19.19
CA MET A 1 -7.07 -29.19 18.14
C MET A 1 -6.05 -30.28 18.34
N THR A 2 -6.44 -31.53 18.19
CA THR A 2 -5.51 -32.67 18.24
C THR A 2 -4.92 -32.94 16.86
N GLU A 3 -3.78 -33.65 16.80
CA GLU A 3 -3.11 -34.02 15.54
C GLU A 3 -4.06 -34.77 14.58
N ASP A 4 -4.86 -35.69 15.12
CA ASP A 4 -5.87 -36.44 14.36
C ASP A 4 -6.91 -35.52 13.71
N GLU A 5 -7.39 -34.48 14.40
CA GLU A 5 -8.36 -33.52 13.83
C GLU A 5 -7.77 -32.74 12.66
N VAL A 6 -6.48 -32.38 12.73
CA VAL A 6 -5.78 -31.66 11.65
C VAL A 6 -5.57 -32.59 10.45
N ALA A 7 -5.18 -33.85 10.68
CA ALA A 7 -5.01 -34.84 9.62
C ALA A 7 -6.31 -35.11 8.85
N PHE A 8 -7.44 -35.26 9.56
CA PHE A 8 -8.75 -35.42 8.92
C PHE A 8 -9.20 -34.18 8.15
N LYS A 9 -8.88 -32.97 8.63
CA LYS A 9 -9.19 -31.72 7.91
C LYS A 9 -8.42 -31.62 6.60
N LEU A 10 -7.12 -31.97 6.59
CA LEU A 10 -6.28 -31.93 5.39
C LEU A 10 -6.65 -33.01 4.36
N LEU A 11 -7.04 -34.22 4.81
CA LEU A 11 -7.40 -35.33 3.92
C LEU A 11 -8.73 -35.17 3.19
N LYS A 12 -9.62 -34.27 3.65
CA LYS A 12 -10.89 -33.98 2.96
C LYS A 12 -10.70 -33.29 1.62
N GLY A 13 -9.53 -32.69 1.35
CA GLY A 13 -9.21 -32.06 0.07
C GLY A 13 -10.06 -30.82 -0.27
N GLU A 14 -10.83 -30.31 0.69
CA GLU A 14 -11.57 -29.06 0.55
C GLU A 14 -10.57 -27.90 0.66
N MET A 15 -10.37 -27.15 -0.43
CA MET A 15 -9.59 -25.92 -0.39
C MET A 15 -10.36 -24.87 0.41
N GLU A 16 -9.70 -24.22 1.36
CA GLU A 16 -10.25 -23.07 2.05
C GLU A 16 -10.37 -21.89 1.08
N ASP A 17 -11.40 -21.07 1.25
CA ASP A 17 -11.55 -19.83 0.49
C ASP A 17 -10.38 -18.89 0.79
N VAL A 18 -9.65 -18.49 -0.25
CA VAL A 18 -8.56 -17.52 -0.12
C VAL A 18 -9.15 -16.12 -0.12
N ILE A 19 -9.29 -15.54 1.08
CA ILE A 19 -9.67 -14.14 1.24
C ILE A 19 -8.40 -13.29 1.20
N THR A 20 -8.17 -12.63 0.06
CA THR A 20 -7.09 -11.63 -0.05
C THR A 20 -7.54 -10.36 0.67
N ARG A 21 -6.76 -9.93 1.67
CA ARG A 21 -6.99 -8.69 2.41
C ARG A 21 -5.88 -7.71 2.09
N TYR A 22 -6.26 -6.48 1.79
CA TYR A 22 -5.34 -5.37 1.74
C TYR A 22 -5.23 -4.78 3.15
N ASP A 23 -4.00 -4.67 3.65
CA ASP A 23 -3.74 -3.79 4.78
C ASP A 23 -3.88 -2.32 4.35
N GLU A 24 -3.77 -1.41 5.31
CA GLU A 24 -3.95 0.02 5.05
C GLU A 24 -2.91 0.56 4.07
N SER A 25 -1.63 0.16 4.19
CA SER A 25 -0.56 0.65 3.30
C SER A 25 -0.79 0.18 1.87
N ALA A 26 -1.02 -1.12 1.70
CA ALA A 26 -1.28 -1.73 0.40
C ALA A 26 -2.52 -1.12 -0.27
N ALA A 27 -3.57 -0.84 0.50
CA ALA A 27 -4.77 -0.18 -0.02
C ALA A 27 -4.49 1.25 -0.52
N ILE A 28 -3.66 2.01 0.20
CA ILE A 28 -3.27 3.38 -0.17
C ILE A 28 -2.40 3.38 -1.42
N GLU A 29 -1.36 2.53 -1.45
CA GLU A 29 -0.44 2.38 -2.58
C GLU A 29 -1.17 1.99 -3.86
N GLU A 30 -2.01 0.96 -3.78
CA GLU A 30 -2.78 0.47 -4.93
C GLU A 30 -3.78 1.52 -5.43
N THR A 31 -4.47 2.20 -4.52
CA THR A 31 -5.41 3.27 -4.90
C THR A 31 -4.68 4.43 -5.57
N LEU A 32 -3.48 4.80 -5.11
CA LEU A 32 -2.66 5.84 -5.75
C LEU A 32 -2.19 5.40 -7.14
N ALA A 33 -1.78 4.14 -7.30
CA ALA A 33 -1.42 3.58 -8.60
C ALA A 33 -2.59 3.63 -9.58
N ASN A 34 -3.78 3.19 -9.14
CA ASN A 34 -4.99 3.19 -9.95
C ASN A 34 -5.49 4.60 -10.29
N ILE A 35 -5.31 5.59 -9.41
CA ILE A 35 -5.53 7.01 -9.72
C ILE A 35 -4.53 7.49 -10.76
N THR A 36 -3.25 7.15 -10.62
CA THR A 36 -2.19 7.61 -11.52
C THR A 36 -2.41 7.14 -12.96
N VAL A 37 -2.93 5.92 -13.16
CA VAL A 37 -3.18 5.36 -14.50
C VAL A 37 -4.62 5.52 -15.00
N GLY A 38 -5.59 5.54 -14.09
CA GLY A 38 -7.03 5.50 -14.40
C GLY A 38 -7.79 6.78 -14.07
N GLY A 39 -7.20 7.70 -13.31
CA GLY A 39 -7.85 8.94 -12.87
C GLY A 39 -9.23 8.67 -12.24
N ALA A 40 -10.27 9.25 -12.83
CA ALA A 40 -11.66 9.06 -12.39
C ALA A 40 -12.14 7.59 -12.39
N GLU A 41 -11.50 6.72 -13.18
CA GLU A 41 -11.83 5.29 -13.27
C GLU A 41 -11.14 4.43 -12.20
N ALA A 42 -10.36 5.04 -11.28
CA ALA A 42 -9.62 4.31 -10.25
C ALA A 42 -10.49 3.39 -9.40
N LYS A 43 -11.71 3.83 -9.03
CA LYS A 43 -12.66 2.98 -8.29
C LYS A 43 -13.02 1.72 -9.09
N ARG A 44 -13.24 1.86 -10.40
CA ARG A 44 -13.57 0.72 -11.27
C ARG A 44 -12.39 -0.24 -11.40
N LEU A 45 -11.15 0.25 -11.30
CA LEU A 45 -9.95 -0.59 -11.25
C LEU A 45 -9.86 -1.34 -9.92
N ASN A 46 -9.99 -0.64 -8.78
CA ASN A 46 -10.00 -1.24 -7.44
C ASN A 46 -11.09 -2.34 -7.30
N ASP A 47 -12.30 -2.09 -7.79
CA ASP A 47 -13.43 -3.03 -7.72
C ASP A 47 -13.21 -4.32 -8.54
N ARG A 48 -12.19 -4.35 -9.43
CA ARG A 48 -11.84 -5.52 -10.26
C ARG A 48 -10.66 -6.32 -9.71
N MET A 49 -10.07 -5.87 -8.60
CA MET A 49 -8.95 -6.55 -7.96
C MET A 49 -9.39 -7.76 -7.16
N ILE A 50 -8.43 -8.62 -6.84
CA ILE A 50 -8.67 -9.77 -5.98
C ILE A 50 -8.65 -9.28 -4.52
N GLY A 51 -9.79 -9.37 -3.85
CA GLY A 51 -9.96 -8.83 -2.50
C GLY A 51 -10.64 -7.46 -2.50
N GLU A 52 -11.11 -7.04 -1.33
CA GLU A 52 -11.75 -5.73 -1.17
C GLU A 52 -10.70 -4.66 -0.86
N VAL A 53 -10.54 -3.69 -1.76
CA VAL A 53 -9.74 -2.50 -1.51
C VAL A 53 -10.64 -1.43 -0.85
N PRO A 54 -10.34 -0.96 0.38
CA PRO A 54 -11.12 0.06 1.08
C PRO A 54 -10.93 1.46 0.45
N THR A 55 -11.37 1.61 -0.80
CA THR A 55 -11.07 2.74 -1.70
C THR A 55 -11.42 4.09 -1.09
N LYS A 56 -12.55 4.19 -0.38
CA LYS A 56 -12.96 5.45 0.27
C LYS A 56 -12.00 5.88 1.36
N HIS A 57 -11.50 4.92 2.16
CA HIS A 57 -10.52 5.19 3.21
C HIS A 57 -9.18 5.58 2.59
N ALA A 58 -8.70 4.82 1.61
CA ALA A 58 -7.48 5.09 0.88
C ALA A 58 -7.50 6.48 0.20
N LEU A 59 -8.61 6.87 -0.45
CA LEU A 59 -8.77 8.21 -1.01
C LEU A 59 -8.65 9.32 0.04
N GLY A 60 -9.27 9.13 1.20
CA GLY A 60 -9.16 10.07 2.32
C GLY A 60 -7.71 10.26 2.76
N LYS A 61 -6.95 9.16 2.86
CA LYS A 61 -5.52 9.19 3.20
C LYS A 61 -4.66 9.84 2.14
N LEU A 62 -4.90 9.56 0.86
CA LEU A 62 -4.15 10.17 -0.23
C LEU A 62 -4.34 11.69 -0.31
N LEU A 63 -5.55 12.19 -0.01
CA LEU A 63 -5.81 13.61 0.15
C LEU A 63 -5.13 14.18 1.41
N GLU A 64 -5.20 13.48 2.54
CA GLU A 64 -4.52 13.86 3.79
C GLU A 64 -2.99 13.99 3.60
N TYR A 65 -2.41 13.16 2.73
CA TYR A 65 -0.98 13.09 2.46
C TYR A 65 -0.50 14.04 1.35
N ASP A 66 -1.40 14.78 0.71
CA ASP A 66 -1.12 15.60 -0.48
C ASP A 66 -0.52 14.78 -1.65
N PHE A 67 -0.82 13.47 -1.73
CA PHE A 67 -0.40 12.62 -2.85
C PHE A 67 -1.31 12.80 -4.07
N ILE A 68 -2.54 13.25 -3.86
CA ILE A 68 -3.50 13.57 -4.93
C ILE A 68 -4.17 14.92 -4.69
N ASP A 69 -4.57 15.58 -5.77
CA ASP A 69 -5.51 16.70 -5.77
C ASP A 69 -6.78 16.25 -6.52
N GLY A 70 -7.85 16.00 -5.77
CA GLY A 70 -9.04 15.33 -6.30
C GLY A 70 -8.74 13.88 -6.72
N LEU A 71 -8.72 13.62 -8.02
CA LEU A 71 -8.38 12.31 -8.61
C LEU A 71 -7.22 12.41 -9.61
N GLU A 72 -6.35 13.41 -9.42
CA GLU A 72 -5.11 13.59 -10.16
C GLU A 72 -3.93 13.48 -9.20
N PRO A 73 -2.85 12.78 -9.53
CA PRO A 73 -1.68 12.70 -8.66
C PRO A 73 -0.89 14.02 -8.69
N THR A 74 -0.46 14.46 -7.50
CA THR A 74 0.49 15.56 -7.34
C THR A 74 1.88 15.15 -7.83
N ASP A 75 2.83 16.08 -7.92
CA ASP A 75 4.22 15.73 -8.25
C ASP A 75 4.81 14.74 -7.22
N LEU A 76 4.48 14.91 -5.94
CA LEU A 76 4.87 13.99 -4.89
C LEU A 76 4.22 12.61 -5.09
N GLY A 77 2.90 12.57 -5.32
CA GLY A 77 2.19 11.34 -5.60
C GLY A 77 2.77 10.58 -6.79
N ARG A 78 3.12 11.27 -7.89
CA ARG A 78 3.76 10.63 -9.05
C ARG A 78 5.10 9.99 -8.71
N VAL A 79 5.93 10.65 -7.90
CA VAL A 79 7.22 10.10 -7.46
C VAL A 79 6.98 8.86 -6.60
N VAL A 80 6.07 8.94 -5.63
CA VAL A 80 5.69 7.81 -4.76
C VAL A 80 5.23 6.61 -5.58
N THR A 81 4.30 6.81 -6.51
CA THR A 81 3.80 5.74 -7.39
C THR A 81 4.90 5.17 -8.29
N THR A 82 5.71 6.04 -8.91
CA THR A 82 6.73 5.63 -9.90
C THR A 82 7.81 4.75 -9.26
N HIS A 83 8.12 5.02 -7.99
CA HIS A 83 9.13 4.29 -7.24
C HIS A 83 8.54 3.21 -6.32
N PHE A 84 7.24 2.96 -6.39
CA PHE A 84 6.54 1.97 -5.56
C PHE A 84 6.84 2.14 -4.06
N LEU A 85 6.88 3.39 -3.59
CA LEU A 85 7.18 3.70 -2.20
C LEU A 85 5.93 3.51 -1.35
N ALA A 86 6.09 2.84 -0.21
CA ALA A 86 5.08 2.89 0.83
C ALA A 86 4.95 4.34 1.37
N PRO A 87 3.78 4.78 1.85
CA PRO A 87 3.61 6.13 2.38
C PRO A 87 4.62 6.46 3.50
N GLY A 88 4.90 5.49 4.38
CA GLY A 88 5.89 5.64 5.45
C GLY A 88 7.30 5.93 4.93
N GLU A 89 7.73 5.23 3.88
CA GLU A 89 9.03 5.44 3.23
C GLU A 89 9.11 6.83 2.60
N ALA A 90 8.05 7.23 1.88
CA ALA A 90 7.96 8.56 1.28
C ALA A 90 8.09 9.66 2.33
N PHE A 91 7.41 9.52 3.48
CA PHE A 91 7.54 10.48 4.58
C PHE A 91 8.92 10.51 5.21
N LYS A 92 9.58 9.36 5.39
CA LYS A 92 10.96 9.30 5.89
C LYS A 92 11.95 9.98 4.93
N ILE A 93 11.79 9.79 3.63
CA ILE A 93 12.60 10.49 2.62
C ILE A 93 12.40 12.00 2.72
N LEU A 94 11.15 12.46 2.75
CA LEU A 94 10.82 13.88 2.85
C LEU A 94 11.35 14.52 4.15
N ASP A 95 11.20 13.83 5.28
CA ASP A 95 11.72 14.28 6.57
C ASP A 95 13.25 14.37 6.56
N GLY A 96 13.93 13.38 5.98
CA GLY A 96 15.37 13.39 5.79
C GLY A 96 15.85 14.57 4.95
N ILE A 97 15.18 14.86 3.84
CA ILE A 97 15.48 16.03 2.98
C ILE A 97 15.25 17.33 3.75
N ARG A 98 14.12 17.47 4.46
CA ARG A 98 13.80 18.67 5.26
C ARG A 98 14.79 18.93 6.39
N LYS A 99 15.43 17.87 6.91
CA LYS A 99 16.46 17.92 7.95
C LYS A 99 17.89 18.05 7.39
N ASP A 100 18.02 18.29 6.08
CA ASP A 100 19.31 18.43 5.37
C ASP A 100 20.24 17.23 5.57
N LYS A 101 19.66 16.02 5.70
CA LYS A 101 20.42 14.78 5.79
C LYS A 101 21.06 14.45 4.45
N ARG A 102 22.26 13.88 4.50
CA ARG A 102 22.95 13.38 3.31
C ARG A 102 22.19 12.18 2.74
N PRO A 103 22.16 11.98 1.40
CA PRO A 103 21.41 10.89 0.79
C PRO A 103 21.68 9.49 1.38
N PHE A 104 22.96 9.17 1.67
CA PHE A 104 23.31 7.88 2.27
C PHE A 104 22.79 7.69 3.70
N GLN A 105 22.55 8.78 4.44
CA GLN A 105 21.96 8.71 5.78
C GLN A 105 20.46 8.43 5.69
N ILE A 106 19.77 9.03 4.71
CA ILE A 106 18.35 8.77 4.45
C ILE A 106 18.16 7.29 4.06
N VAL A 107 18.99 6.77 3.15
CA VAL A 107 18.96 5.34 2.77
C VAL A 107 19.20 4.44 3.98
N ALA A 108 20.22 4.73 4.81
CA ALA A 108 20.47 3.93 6.01
C ALA A 108 19.29 3.92 7.00
N GLU A 109 18.54 5.01 7.11
CA GLU A 109 17.35 5.09 7.95
C GLU A 109 16.14 4.36 7.36
N LEU A 110 16.02 4.30 6.03
CA LEU A 110 15.00 3.53 5.34
C LEU A 110 15.23 2.02 5.50
N GLU A 111 16.46 1.55 5.33
CA GLU A 111 16.81 0.13 5.54
C GLU A 111 16.45 -0.32 6.96
N ARG A 112 16.67 0.55 7.96
CA ARG A 112 16.28 0.29 9.35
C ARG A 112 14.77 0.36 9.59
N HIS A 113 13.99 0.95 8.66
CA HIS A 113 12.54 1.05 8.78
C HIS A 113 11.85 -0.28 8.53
N GLY A 114 12.25 -1.01 7.48
CA GLY A 114 11.59 -2.24 7.05
C GLY A 114 11.75 -3.41 8.03
N GLU A 115 12.53 -3.25 9.10
CA GLU A 115 12.72 -4.25 10.15
C GLU A 115 11.77 -4.07 11.35
N GLU A 116 11.01 -2.96 11.42
CA GLU A 116 10.19 -2.60 12.60
C GLU A 116 8.69 -2.94 12.49
N ASP A 117 8.20 -3.50 11.36
CA ASP A 117 6.78 -3.91 11.16
C ASP A 117 6.59 -5.43 11.08
#